data_AF-X1R6R4-F1
#
_entry.id   AF-X1R6R4-F1
#
_cell.length_a   1.000
_cell.length_b   1.000
_cell.length_c   1.000
_cell.angle_alpha   90.00
_cell.angle_beta   90.00
_cell.angle_gamma   90.00
#
_symmetry.space_group_name_H-M   'P 1'
#
loop_
_entity.id
_entity.type
_entity.pdbx_description
1 polymer ?
#
loop_
_entity_poly.entity_id
_entity_poly.type
_entity_poly.pdbx_seq_one_letter_code
_entity_poly.pdbx_strand_id
1 'polypeptide(L)' 'MSSKNKLALGIESTAHTWSAGIIDFSGNVISLVNDMFIPEKGVSILY' A
#
# COMPACT_ATOMS: atom_id res chain seq x y z
N MET A 1 -6.19 -2.56 -32.18
CA MET A 1 -4.80 -2.76 -31.69
C MET A 1 -4.86 -2.79 -30.17
N SER A 2 -4.72 -3.95 -29.51
CA SER A 2 -4.65 -3.97 -28.05
C SER A 2 -3.25 -3.57 -27.64
N SER A 3 -3.02 -2.30 -27.29
CA SER A 3 -1.81 -1.96 -26.55
C SER A 3 -1.88 -2.75 -25.25
N LYS A 4 -0.97 -3.72 -25.06
CA LYS A 4 -0.83 -4.35 -23.75
C LYS A 4 -0.39 -3.22 -22.81
N ASN A 5 -1.33 -2.69 -22.04
CA ASN A 5 -1.01 -1.69 -21.03
C ASN A 5 0.02 -2.32 -20.10
N LYS A 6 1.21 -1.73 -20.04
CA LYS A 6 2.26 -2.20 -19.16
C LYS A 6 1.82 -1.91 -17.74
N LEU A 7 1.83 -2.93 -16.91
CA LEU A 7 1.42 -2.87 -15.52
C LEU A 7 2.63 -3.13 -14.62
N ALA A 8 2.66 -2.46 -13.47
CA ALA A 8 3.58 -2.74 -12.38
C ALA A 8 2.80 -3.14 -11.13
N LEU A 9 3.30 -4.16 -10.43
CA LEU A 9 2.89 -4.51 -9.08
C LEU A 9 3.85 -3.84 -8.10
N GLY A 10 3.35 -2.92 -7.30
CA GLY A 10 4.07 -2.31 -6.18
C GLY A 10 3.72 -3.02 -4.88
N ILE A 11 4.74 -3.32 -4.08
CA ILE A 11 4.59 -3.80 -2.71
C ILE A 11 5.41 -2.86 -1.83
N GLU A 12 4.77 -2.31 -0.81
CA GLU A 12 5.41 -1.49 0.21
C GLU A 12 5.12 -2.13 1.57
N SER A 13 6.19 -2.37 2.31
CA SER A 13 6.15 -3.09 3.59
C SER A 13 7.22 -2.52 4.51
N THR A 14 7.29 -1.21 4.60
CA THR A 14 8.24 -0.49 5.47
C THR A 14 7.49 0.12 6.66
N ALA A 15 8.19 0.30 7.78
CA ALA A 15 7.62 0.82 9.03
C ALA A 15 6.41 0.01 9.53
N HIS A 16 5.27 0.68 9.76
CA HIS A 16 4.03 0.09 10.29
C HIS A 16 2.96 -0.06 9.20
N THR A 17 3.33 0.13 7.94
CA THR A 17 2.42 0.10 6.80
C THR A 17 2.70 -1.12 5.94
N TRP A 18 1.62 -1.72 5.45
CA TRP A 18 1.67 -2.73 4.41
C TRP A 18 0.72 -2.31 3.30
N SER A 19 1.20 -2.25 2.07
CA SER A 19 0.36 -1.95 0.92
C SER A 19 0.78 -2.71 -0.32
N ALA A 20 -0.21 -3.02 -1.16
CA ALA A 20 -0.04 -3.64 -2.46
C ALA A 20 -0.92 -2.91 -3.48
N GLY A 21 -0.34 -2.56 -4.63
CA GLY A 21 -1.06 -1.83 -5.67
C GLY A 21 -0.63 -2.21 -7.08
N ILE A 22 -1.55 -2.03 -8.03
CA ILE A 22 -1.30 -2.21 -9.46
C ILE A 22 -1.43 -0.85 -10.14
N ILE A 23 -0.39 -0.45 -10.87
CA ILE A 23 -0.37 0.80 -11.63
C ILE A 23 -0.13 0.52 -13.11
N ASP A 24 -0.62 1.39 -13.99
CA ASP A 24 -0.15 1.44 -15.36
C ASP A 24 0.99 2.46 -15.56
N PHE A 25 1.65 2.41 -16.71
CA PHE A 25 2.77 3.31 -17.01
C PHE A 25 2.35 4.72 -17.42
N SER A 26 1.04 4.99 -17.49
CA SER A 26 0.50 6.34 -17.58
C SER A 26 0.33 6.97 -16.20
N GLY A 27 0.59 6.22 -15.13
CA GLY A 27 0.47 6.67 -13.74
C GLY A 27 -0.92 6.43 -13.14
N ASN A 28 -1.82 5.71 -13.84
CA ASN A 28 -3.14 5.41 -13.30
C ASN A 28 -3.05 4.25 -12.29
N VAL A 29 -3.71 4.42 -11.14
CA VAL A 29 -3.89 3.36 -10.15
C VAL A 29 -5.09 2.51 -10.55
N ILE A 30 -4.86 1.21 -10.74
CA ILE A 30 -5.92 0.26 -11.11
C ILE A 30 -6.52 -0.39 -9.86
N SER A 31 -5.67 -0.73 -8.89
CA SER A 31 -6.07 -1.32 -7.63
C SER A 31 -5.07 -0.93 -6.54
N LEU A 32 -5.57 -0.75 -5.32
CA LEU A 32 -4.78 -0.44 -4.13
C LEU A 32 -5.43 -1.09 -2.92
N VAL A 33 -4.66 -1.91 -2.21
CA VAL A 33 -5.01 -2.44 -0.90
C VAL A 33 -3.93 -1.98 0.06
N ASN A 34 -4.35 -1.43 1.19
CA ASN A 34 -3.49 -0.95 2.23
C ASN A 34 -4.01 -1.44 3.59
N ASP A 35 -3.09 -1.85 4.42
CA ASP A 35 -3.28 -2.16 5.82
C ASP A 35 -2.26 -1.37 6.64
N MET A 36 -2.68 -0.86 7.78
CA MET A 36 -1.83 -0.06 8.65
C MET A 36 -1.92 -0.63 10.04
N PHE A 37 -0.80 -1.12 10.54
CA PHE A 37 -0.68 -1.49 11.94
C PHE A 37 -0.68 -0.19 12.76
N ILE A 38 -1.79 0.07 13.44
CA ILE A 38 -1.86 1.12 14.45
C ILE A 38 -1.46 0.46 15.78
N PRO A 39 -0.25 0.72 16.32
CA PRO A 39 0.08 0.20 17.65
C PRO A 39 -0.97 0.71 18.64
N GLU A 40 -1.52 -0.20 19.45
CA GLU A 40 -2.36 0.21 20.57
C GLU A 40 -1.56 1.24 21.39
N LYS A 41 -2.18 2.38 21.69
CA LYS A 41 -1.58 3.35 22.61
C LYS A 41 -1.27 2.58 23.88
N GLY A 42 0.02 2.35 24.13
CA GLY A 42 0.49 1.68 25.33
C GLY A 42 -0.22 2.29 26.52
N VAL A 43 -0.87 1.45 27.31
CA VAL A 43 -1.55 1.82 28.55
C VAL A 43 -0.57 2.71 29.31
N SER A 44 -0.85 4.01 29.36
CA SER A 44 -0.10 4.93 30.21
C SER A 44 -0.46 4.53 31.63
N ILE A 45 0.39 3.72 32.24
CA ILE A 45 0.44 3.58 33.69
C ILE A 45 0.93 4.92 34.23
N LEU A 46 -0.04 5.83 34.42
CA LEU A 46 0.09 7.00 35.26
C LEU A 46 0.41 6.51 36.68
N TYR A 47 1.63 6.77 37.12
CA TYR A 47 1.99 6.92 38.53
C TYR A 47 2.13 8.41 38.81
#